data_AF-A0A543K8H4-F1
#
_entry.id   AF-A0A543K8H4-F1
#
_cell.length_a   1.000
_cell.length_b   1.000
_cell.length_c   1.000
_cell.angle_alpha   90.00
_cell.angle_beta   90.00
_cell.angle_gamma   90.00
#
_symmetry.space_group_name_H-M   'P 1'
#
loop_
_entity.id
_entity.type
_entity.pdbx_description
1 polymer ?
#
loop_
_entity_poly.entity_id
_entity_poly.type
_entity_poly.pdbx_seq_one_letter_code
_entity_poly.pdbx_strand_id
1 'polypeptide(L)'
;MDAPIATVARMTEKVHLAVALDRAGWHPAAWRDPSARPRELTSPRYWRTLLQTADRARIVLATIEDALAITDRFERSAAPGQSDGERGAAAQTPGHGDADGIRRDRVRGRLDAVLVASYAAPATQRIGLVPTVTTA
;
A
#
# COMPACT_ATOMS: atom_id res chain seq x y z
N MET A 1 -12.42 48.65 38.75
CA MET A 1 -11.12 47.96 38.68
C MET A 1 -11.36 46.70 37.90
N ASP A 2 -11.24 46.80 36.57
CA ASP A 2 -11.67 45.77 35.62
C ASP A 2 -10.41 45.11 35.05
N ALA A 3 -10.28 43.79 35.22
CA ALA A 3 -9.11 43.05 34.78
C ALA A 3 -9.17 42.85 33.26
N PRO A 4 -8.07 43.03 32.50
CA PRO A 4 -8.11 42.84 31.07
C PRO A 4 -8.35 41.37 30.75
N ILE A 5 -9.40 41.08 29.98
CA ILE A 5 -9.64 39.78 29.37
C ILE A 5 -8.41 39.47 28.49
N ALA A 6 -7.61 38.50 28.91
CA ALA A 6 -6.47 38.04 28.13
C ALA A 6 -6.97 37.60 26.76
N THR A 7 -6.65 38.39 25.73
CA THR A 7 -6.87 38.01 24.34
C THR A 7 -5.99 36.80 24.09
N VAL A 8 -6.60 35.62 24.06
CA VAL A 8 -5.92 34.40 23.60
C VAL A 8 -5.58 34.64 22.14
N ALA A 9 -4.32 34.92 21.85
CA ALA A 9 -3.83 34.98 20.49
C ALA A 9 -4.16 33.64 19.83
N ARG A 10 -5.03 33.68 18.81
CA ARG A 10 -5.38 32.49 18.04
C ARG A 10 -4.16 32.14 17.19
N MET A 11 -3.24 31.37 17.75
CA MET A 11 -2.20 30.73 16.97
C MET A 11 -2.88 29.73 16.04
N THR A 12 -3.00 30.09 14.77
CA THR A 12 -3.31 29.12 13.73
C THR A 12 -2.07 28.26 13.55
N GLU A 13 -1.99 27.17 14.30
CA GLU A 13 -0.94 26.18 14.06
C GLU A 13 -1.12 25.58 12.67
N LYS A 14 -0.01 25.43 11.95
CA LYS A 14 -0.03 24.85 10.61
C LYS A 14 -0.24 23.34 10.75
N VAL A 15 -1.31 22.84 10.14
CA VAL A 15 -1.53 21.39 10.03
C VAL A 15 -0.61 20.83 8.95
N HIS A 16 0.16 19.80 9.30
CA HIS A 16 0.97 19.05 8.36
C HIS A 16 0.18 17.85 7.83
N LEU A 17 0.15 17.70 6.50
CA LEU A 17 -0.50 16.59 5.83
C LEU A 17 0.55 15.65 5.21
N ALA A 18 0.42 14.36 5.51
CA ALA A 18 1.22 13.28 4.94
C ALA A 18 0.30 12.29 4.21
N VAL A 19 0.86 11.55 3.26
CA VAL A 19 0.12 10.52 2.50
C VAL A 19 0.87 9.19 2.53
N ALA A 20 0.14 8.09 2.63
CA ALA A 20 0.70 6.75 2.50
C ALA A 20 0.22 6.11 1.19
N LEU A 21 1.15 5.77 0.30
CA LEU A 21 0.84 5.27 -1.04
C LEU A 21 1.10 3.76 -1.14
N ASP A 22 0.05 3.02 -1.49
CA ASP A 22 0.13 1.60 -1.86
C ASP A 22 -0.70 1.32 -3.11
N ARG A 23 -0.08 0.78 -4.17
CA ARG A 23 -0.73 0.35 -5.42
C ARG A 23 -1.93 1.22 -5.87
N ALA A 24 -3.13 0.63 -5.88
CA ALA A 24 -4.41 1.28 -6.19
C ALA A 24 -5.16 1.75 -4.93
N GLY A 25 -4.60 1.50 -3.74
CA GLY A 25 -5.20 1.74 -2.44
C GLY A 25 -5.06 0.53 -1.51
N TRP A 26 -5.29 0.77 -0.22
CA TRP A 26 -5.12 -0.21 0.87
C TRP A 26 -6.28 -1.22 0.95
N HIS A 27 -7.39 -0.97 0.28
CA HIS A 27 -8.51 -1.90 0.25
C HIS A 27 -8.23 -3.03 -0.78
N PRO A 28 -8.49 -4.31 -0.47
CA PRO A 28 -8.22 -5.43 -1.40
C PRO A 28 -8.90 -5.28 -2.77
N ALA A 29 -10.07 -4.61 -2.80
CA ALA A 29 -10.81 -4.32 -4.01
C ALA A 29 -10.58 -2.90 -4.58
N ALA A 30 -9.62 -2.12 -4.06
CA ALA A 30 -9.39 -0.73 -4.51
C ALA A 30 -9.11 -0.62 -6.02
N TRP A 31 -8.51 -1.67 -6.61
CA TRP A 31 -8.26 -1.75 -8.06
C TRP A 31 -9.54 -1.78 -8.92
N ARG A 32 -10.69 -2.10 -8.33
CA ARG A 32 -11.99 -2.10 -9.00
C ARG A 32 -12.68 -0.73 -9.01
N ASP A 33 -12.14 0.24 -8.28
CA ASP A 33 -12.66 1.60 -8.32
C ASP A 33 -12.61 2.12 -9.78
N PRO A 34 -13.68 2.74 -10.30
CA PRO A 34 -13.70 3.23 -11.68
C PRO A 34 -12.60 4.26 -12.01
N SER A 35 -12.10 4.98 -11.01
CA SER A 35 -11.00 5.93 -11.15
C SER A 35 -9.62 5.30 -10.99
N ALA A 36 -9.55 4.05 -10.50
CA ALA A 36 -8.29 3.34 -10.36
C ALA A 36 -7.64 3.08 -11.73
N ARG A 37 -6.31 3.07 -11.73
CA ARG A 37 -5.49 2.81 -12.92
C ARG A 37 -4.65 1.54 -12.75
N PRO A 38 -5.27 0.35 -12.61
CA PRO A 38 -4.58 -0.88 -12.23
C PRO A 38 -3.49 -1.30 -13.22
N ARG A 39 -3.65 -0.97 -14.51
CA ARG A 39 -2.67 -1.30 -15.56
C ARG A 39 -1.41 -0.43 -15.51
N GLU A 40 -1.44 0.68 -14.80
CA GLU A 40 -0.31 1.61 -14.68
C GLU A 40 0.50 1.40 -13.40
N LEU A 41 0.08 0.50 -12.50
CA LEU A 41 0.69 0.35 -11.17
C LEU A 41 2.16 -0.10 -11.20
N THR A 42 2.57 -0.78 -12.27
CA THR A 42 3.97 -1.19 -12.51
C THR A 42 4.77 -0.16 -13.31
N SER A 43 4.18 0.99 -13.62
CA SER A 43 4.83 2.08 -14.35
C SER A 43 5.54 3.04 -13.40
N PRO A 44 6.86 3.26 -13.54
CA PRO A 44 7.57 4.28 -12.77
C PRO A 44 6.97 5.69 -12.97
N ARG A 45 6.44 5.97 -14.16
CA ARG A 45 5.83 7.26 -14.50
C ARG A 45 4.56 7.54 -13.70
N TYR A 46 3.76 6.51 -13.43
CA TYR A 46 2.55 6.62 -12.61
C TYR A 46 2.91 7.13 -11.21
N TRP A 47 3.87 6.46 -10.56
CA TRP A 47 4.35 6.83 -9.22
C TRP A 47 4.96 8.23 -9.15
N ARG A 48 5.82 8.58 -10.11
CA ARG A 48 6.38 9.95 -10.20
C ARG A 48 5.27 11.00 -10.32
N THR A 49 4.22 10.74 -11.10
CA THR A 49 3.12 11.68 -11.29
C THR A 49 2.32 11.88 -10.00
N LEU A 50 2.07 10.81 -9.24
CA LEU A 50 1.44 10.90 -7.91
C LEU A 50 2.29 11.74 -6.95
N LEU A 51 3.58 11.44 -6.85
CA LEU A 51 4.50 12.12 -5.93
C LEU A 51 4.70 13.60 -6.29
N GLN A 52 4.79 13.95 -7.59
CA GLN A 52 4.79 15.34 -8.05
C GLN A 52 3.49 16.08 -7.74
N THR A 53 2.36 15.37 -7.73
CA THR A 53 1.07 15.96 -7.38
C THR A 53 1.02 16.24 -5.88
N ALA A 54 1.47 15.29 -5.05
CA ALA A 54 1.59 15.48 -3.61
C ALA A 54 2.56 16.64 -3.25
N ASP A 55 3.71 16.71 -3.91
CA ASP A 55 4.70 17.77 -3.73
C ASP A 55 4.12 19.17 -4.03
N ARG A 56 3.44 19.31 -5.17
CA ARG A 56 2.73 20.55 -5.55
C ARG A 56 1.60 20.91 -4.60
N ALA A 57 0.94 19.89 -4.02
CA ALA A 57 -0.13 20.06 -3.04
C ALA A 57 0.37 20.38 -1.61
N ARG A 58 1.68 20.55 -1.41
CA ARG A 58 2.30 20.87 -0.09
C ARG A 58 2.14 19.76 0.94
N ILE A 59 1.98 18.52 0.49
CA ILE A 59 2.16 17.34 1.33
C ILE A 59 3.61 17.32 1.82
N VAL A 60 3.80 17.15 3.12
CA VAL A 60 5.15 17.22 3.72
C VAL A 60 5.91 15.91 3.59
N LEU A 61 5.17 14.80 3.49
CA LEU A 61 5.73 13.45 3.54
C LEU A 61 4.85 12.49 2.74
N ALA A 62 5.49 11.62 1.94
CA ALA A 62 4.84 10.46 1.34
C ALA A 62 5.55 9.17 1.77
N THR A 63 4.80 8.19 2.29
CA THR A 63 5.31 6.80 2.40
C THR A 63 5.04 6.04 1.11
N ILE A 64 5.97 5.18 0.74
CA ILE A 64 5.86 4.29 -0.42
C ILE A 64 5.96 2.87 0.13
N GLU A 65 4.86 2.12 0.04
CA GLU A 65 4.76 0.80 0.62
C GLU A 65 5.43 -0.26 -0.26
N ASP A 66 6.43 -0.95 0.29
CA ASP A 66 6.94 -2.21 -0.22
C ASP A 66 6.10 -3.37 0.32
N ALA A 67 5.99 -4.45 -0.44
CA ALA A 67 5.34 -5.65 0.07
C ALA A 67 5.91 -6.92 -0.55
N LEU A 68 6.49 -7.76 0.31
CA LEU A 68 6.76 -9.17 0.05
C LEU A 68 5.51 -10.00 0.33
N ALA A 69 4.48 -9.91 -0.52
CA ALA A 69 3.28 -10.73 -0.31
C ALA A 69 2.66 -11.21 -1.64
N ILE A 70 2.81 -12.52 -1.88
CA ILE A 70 2.14 -13.28 -2.96
C ILE A 70 0.66 -13.56 -2.64
N THR A 71 0.28 -13.42 -1.37
CA THR A 71 -1.10 -13.50 -0.86
C THR A 71 -1.27 -12.32 0.07
N ASP A 72 -2.30 -11.53 -0.17
CA ASP A 72 -2.64 -10.38 0.64
C ASP A 72 -2.64 -10.76 2.14
N ARG A 73 -1.99 -9.97 3.00
CA ARG A 73 -2.03 -10.18 4.46
C ARG A 73 -3.47 -10.21 4.96
N PHE A 74 -4.37 -9.50 4.25
CA PHE A 74 -5.80 -9.44 4.55
C PHE A 74 -6.61 -10.63 4.04
N GLU A 75 -6.16 -11.35 2.99
CA GLU A 75 -6.82 -12.60 2.55
C GLU A 75 -6.67 -13.71 3.60
N ARG A 76 -5.55 -13.73 4.33
CA ARG A 76 -5.30 -14.73 5.38
C ARG A 76 -6.18 -14.52 6.62
N SER A 77 -6.56 -13.28 6.93
CA SER A 77 -7.45 -12.97 8.06
C SER A 77 -8.94 -13.22 7.74
N ALA A 78 -9.29 -13.38 6.47
CA ALA A 78 -10.65 -13.68 6.01
C ALA A 78 -10.88 -15.19 5.73
N ALA A 79 -10.02 -16.07 6.24
CA ALA A 79 -10.28 -17.50 6.20
C ALA A 79 -11.46 -17.82 7.13
N PRO A 80 -12.57 -18.40 6.62
CA PRO A 80 -13.68 -18.79 7.46
C PRO A 80 -13.23 -19.88 8.44
N GLY A 81 -13.71 -19.75 9.69
CA GLY A 81 -13.46 -20.71 10.76
C GLY A 81 -13.77 -22.13 10.30
N GLN A 82 -12.77 -22.99 10.38
CA GLN A 82 -12.89 -24.42 10.15
C GLN A 82 -13.71 -25.00 11.31
N SER A 83 -15.02 -25.14 11.11
CA SER A 83 -15.88 -25.86 12.04
C SER A 83 -15.57 -27.35 11.94
N ASP A 84 -15.11 -27.91 13.06
CA ASP A 84 -15.00 -29.35 13.28
C ASP A 84 -16.34 -30.04 13.00
N GLY A 85 -16.34 -31.08 12.16
CA GLY A 85 -17.56 -31.80 11.83
C GLY A 85 -17.43 -32.88 10.76
N GLU A 86 -17.03 -34.07 11.21
CA GLU A 86 -17.46 -35.39 10.71
C GLU A 86 -16.66 -36.13 9.62
N ARG A 87 -16.47 -37.42 9.94
CA ARG A 87 -15.71 -38.47 9.26
C ARG A 87 -16.56 -39.14 8.17
N GLY A 88 -15.93 -39.53 7.07
CA GLY A 88 -16.47 -40.52 6.13
C GLY A 88 -15.40 -40.99 5.15
N ALA A 89 -14.99 -42.26 5.26
CA ALA A 89 -13.91 -42.88 4.49
C ALA A 89 -14.31 -43.23 3.06
N ALA A 90 -13.42 -43.02 2.07
CA ALA A 90 -13.11 -43.97 0.98
C ALA A 90 -12.04 -43.42 0.00
N ALA A 91 -11.22 -44.35 -0.49
CA ALA A 91 -10.32 -44.30 -1.66
C ALA A 91 -9.04 -43.43 -1.57
N GLN A 92 -7.95 -44.12 -1.23
CA GLN A 92 -6.58 -43.70 -1.53
C GLN A 92 -6.31 -43.83 -3.03
N THR A 93 -5.93 -42.74 -3.69
CA THR A 93 -5.20 -42.76 -4.98
C THR A 93 -3.99 -41.84 -4.80
N PRO A 94 -2.75 -42.36 -4.78
CA PRO A 94 -1.56 -41.52 -4.71
C PRO A 94 -1.12 -41.17 -6.13
N GLY A 95 -1.23 -39.90 -6.53
CA GLY A 95 -0.64 -39.47 -7.80
C GLY A 95 -1.20 -38.17 -8.39
N HIS A 96 -0.88 -37.03 -7.80
CA HIS A 96 -0.14 -35.92 -8.44
C HIS A 96 -0.02 -34.80 -7.39
N GLY A 97 1.17 -34.59 -6.86
CA GLY A 97 1.44 -33.56 -5.87
C GLY A 97 1.35 -32.17 -6.49
N ASP A 98 0.15 -31.59 -6.51
CA ASP A 98 -0.09 -30.16 -6.76
C ASP A 98 -0.35 -29.39 -5.45
N ALA A 99 0.16 -29.93 -4.34
CA ALA A 99 0.18 -29.27 -3.03
C ALA A 99 1.49 -28.51 -2.81
N ASP A 100 1.85 -27.63 -3.73
CA ASP A 100 2.69 -26.46 -3.44
C ASP A 100 2.47 -25.40 -4.52
N GLY A 101 1.44 -24.58 -4.31
CA GLY A 101 0.85 -23.67 -5.30
C GLY A 101 1.71 -22.46 -5.64
N ILE A 102 2.94 -22.64 -6.11
CA ILE A 102 3.69 -21.58 -6.80
C ILE A 102 3.60 -21.83 -8.31
N ARG A 103 2.53 -21.30 -8.89
CA ARG A 103 2.33 -21.19 -10.33
C ARG A 103 3.44 -20.31 -10.94
N ARG A 104 4.48 -20.95 -11.48
CA ARG A 104 5.66 -20.31 -12.13
C ARG A 104 5.31 -19.57 -13.42
N ASP A 105 4.10 -19.76 -13.95
CA ASP A 105 3.56 -19.10 -15.14
C ASP A 105 3.02 -17.68 -14.89
N ARG A 106 3.10 -17.18 -13.64
CA ARG A 106 2.62 -15.84 -13.28
C ARG A 106 3.70 -15.04 -12.57
N VAL A 107 4.31 -14.11 -13.28
CA VAL A 107 5.11 -13.05 -12.65
C VAL A 107 4.14 -12.04 -12.02
N ARG A 108 3.96 -12.13 -10.70
CA ARG A 108 3.30 -11.11 -9.88
C ARG A 108 4.35 -10.11 -9.43
N GLY A 109 4.55 -9.04 -10.20
CA GLY A 109 5.54 -8.01 -9.89
C GLY A 109 4.93 -6.85 -9.10
N ARG A 110 5.61 -6.43 -8.02
CA ARG A 110 5.48 -5.09 -7.43
C ARG A 110 6.74 -4.29 -7.77
N LEU A 111 6.61 -2.97 -7.84
CA LEU A 111 7.78 -2.09 -7.94
C LEU A 111 8.41 -1.94 -6.55
N ASP A 112 9.73 -2.08 -6.49
CA ASP A 112 10.53 -1.85 -5.29
C ASP A 112 10.39 -0.38 -4.83
N ALA A 113 10.06 -0.17 -3.56
CA ALA A 113 9.77 1.16 -3.03
C ALA A 113 11.01 2.08 -3.06
N VAL A 114 12.20 1.55 -2.85
CA VAL A 114 13.47 2.31 -2.90
C VAL A 114 13.77 2.74 -4.32
N LEU A 115 13.55 1.88 -5.31
CA LEU A 115 13.69 2.24 -6.72
C LEU A 115 12.66 3.29 -7.15
N VAL A 116 11.41 3.19 -6.69
CA VAL A 116 10.40 4.22 -6.94
C VAL A 116 10.80 5.56 -6.32
N ALA A 117 11.22 5.56 -5.06
CA ALA A 117 11.69 6.76 -4.37
C ALA A 117 12.89 7.38 -5.10
N SER A 118 13.88 6.57 -5.46
CA SER A 118 15.10 7.01 -6.16
C SER A 118 14.78 7.59 -7.55
N TYR A 119 13.84 6.97 -8.26
CA TYR A 119 13.38 7.44 -9.57
C TYR A 119 12.62 8.78 -9.47
N ALA A 120 11.78 8.93 -8.45
CA ALA A 120 10.93 10.11 -8.30
C ALA A 120 11.64 11.30 -7.63
N ALA A 121 12.62 11.07 -6.76
CA ALA A 121 13.27 12.11 -5.95
C ALA A 121 13.80 13.30 -6.78
N PRO A 122 14.49 13.12 -7.93
CA PRO A 122 14.96 14.25 -8.74
C PRO A 122 13.83 15.10 -9.35
N ALA A 123 12.62 14.56 -9.41
CA ALA A 123 11.43 15.18 -9.98
C ALA A 123 10.53 15.86 -8.95
N THR A 124 10.90 15.81 -7.67
CA THR A 124 10.20 16.47 -6.53
C THR A 124 11.10 17.50 -5.88
N GLN A 125 10.51 18.52 -5.25
CA GLN A 125 11.27 19.65 -4.68
C GLN A 125 11.20 19.77 -3.16
N ARG A 126 10.10 19.38 -2.52
CA ARG A 126 9.83 19.72 -1.11
C ARG A 126 9.33 18.56 -0.27
N ILE A 127 8.60 17.63 -0.87
CA ILE A 127 8.07 16.45 -0.17
C ILE A 127 9.20 15.52 0.29
N GLY A 128 9.13 15.04 1.53
CA GLY A 128 9.96 13.93 1.99
C GLY A 128 9.42 12.60 1.47
N LEU A 129 10.28 11.76 0.90
CA LEU A 129 9.92 10.41 0.44
C LEU A 129 10.43 9.38 1.44
N VAL A 130 9.54 8.52 1.94
CA VAL A 130 9.86 7.45 2.90
C VAL A 130 9.52 6.10 2.27
N PRO A 131 10.48 5.44 1.61
CA PRO A 131 10.28 4.06 1.20
C PRO A 131 10.25 3.15 2.43
N THR A 132 9.26 2.28 2.51
CA THR A 132 9.30 1.13 3.43
C THR A 132 10.03 -0.01 2.74
N VAL A 133 10.78 -0.82 3.49
CA VAL A 133 11.51 -1.97 2.94
C VAL A 133 11.14 -3.18 3.77
N THR A 134 10.59 -4.20 3.11
CA THR A 134 10.29 -5.47 3.79
C THR A 134 11.45 -6.43 3.58
N THR A 135 12.06 -6.90 4.66
CA THR A 135 13.12 -7.92 4.63
C THR A 135 12.57 -9.28 5.08
N ALA A 136 13.09 -10.37 4.52
CA ALA A 136 12.73 -11.74 4.89
C ALA A 136 13.62 -12.29 6.02
#